data_AF-A0A368L043-F1
#
_entry.id   AF-A0A368L043-F1
#
_cell.length_a   1.000
_cell.length_b   1.000
_cell.length_c   1.000
_cell.angle_alpha   90.00
_cell.angle_beta   90.00
_cell.angle_gamma   90.00
#
_symmetry.space_group_name_H-M   'P 1'
#
loop_
_entity.id
_entity.type
_entity.pdbx_description
1 polymer ?
#
loop_
_entity_poly.entity_id
_entity_poly.type
_entity_poly.pdbx_seq_one_letter_code
_entity_poly.pdbx_strand_id
1 'polypeptide(L)'
;MLVFVVLGTRVVSNDAADAGADEGFNAEAFGAERFPGIQEAIAEKAVDADELAQAIAADAEAAVEEYAVPSSGGPVFSVTFTGTVGEGQSGIYDVAVDGLPDDLLVRVQTGPAINGTELRDATGDIVFGEFTNQIEFQNAAAALNDEMKVQVLDSVDAASLEGSTVTVTGAFTLINEAAWLVTPAHLEAG
;
A
#
# COMPACT_ATOMS: atom_id res chain seq x y z
N MET A 1 65.97 -6.69 -0.20
CA MET A 1 65.32 -7.76 0.61
C MET A 1 64.03 -7.16 1.13
N LEU A 2 62.91 -7.83 0.83
CA LEU A 2 61.54 -7.33 0.94
C LEU A 2 61.16 -6.86 2.37
N VAL A 3 60.39 -5.78 2.40
CA VAL A 3 59.65 -5.30 3.57
C VAL A 3 58.39 -6.16 3.71
N PHE A 4 58.22 -6.83 4.84
CA PHE A 4 56.97 -7.49 5.23
C PHE A 4 56.38 -6.74 6.44
N VAL A 5 55.28 -6.02 6.21
CA VAL A 5 54.43 -5.48 7.26
C VAL A 5 53.42 -6.57 7.62
N VAL A 6 53.56 -7.17 8.80
CA VAL A 6 52.58 -8.12 9.35
C VAL A 6 51.56 -7.31 10.16
N LEU A 7 50.37 -7.14 9.60
CA LEU A 7 49.19 -6.61 10.29
C LEU A 7 48.69 -7.67 11.29
N GLY A 8 48.64 -7.31 12.57
CA GLY A 8 48.06 -8.14 13.62
C GLY A 8 46.54 -8.19 13.47
N THR A 9 46.01 -9.35 13.07
CA THR A 9 44.58 -9.67 13.16
C THR A 9 44.24 -10.02 14.61
N ARG A 10 43.36 -9.23 15.22
CA ARG A 10 42.74 -9.58 16.50
C ARG A 10 41.63 -10.59 16.23
N VAL A 11 41.85 -11.84 16.61
CA VAL A 11 40.81 -12.88 16.62
C VAL A 11 39.93 -12.63 17.86
N VAL A 12 38.63 -12.46 17.66
CA VAL A 12 37.64 -12.37 18.73
C VAL A 12 36.95 -13.73 18.84
N SER A 13 37.01 -14.33 20.03
CA SER A 13 36.41 -15.62 20.33
C SER A 13 34.89 -15.51 20.43
N ASN A 14 34.18 -16.42 19.76
CA ASN A 14 32.73 -16.45 19.66
C ASN A 14 32.09 -17.25 20.82
N ASP A 15 32.39 -16.87 22.07
CA ASP A 15 31.81 -17.53 23.25
C ASP A 15 31.77 -16.54 24.44
N ALA A 16 30.86 -15.57 24.37
CA ALA A 16 30.38 -14.83 25.54
C ALA A 16 29.09 -14.07 25.18
N ALA A 17 27.95 -14.74 25.38
CA ALA A 17 26.62 -14.17 25.59
C ALA A 17 26.17 -13.08 24.60
N ASP A 18 25.51 -13.52 23.52
CA ASP A 18 24.50 -12.73 22.81
C ASP A 18 23.31 -12.44 23.76
N ALA A 19 23.50 -11.47 24.66
CA ALA A 19 22.41 -10.78 25.34
C ALA A 19 22.15 -9.48 24.58
N GLY A 20 21.42 -9.63 23.47
CA GLY A 20 21.10 -8.55 22.54
C GLY A 20 21.45 -8.91 21.09
N ALA A 21 20.95 -10.04 20.59
CA ALA A 21 20.76 -10.16 19.15
C ALA A 21 19.72 -9.10 18.79
N ASP A 22 20.07 -8.13 17.93
CA ASP A 22 19.06 -7.37 17.19
C ASP A 22 18.17 -8.41 16.51
N GLU A 23 16.97 -8.62 17.04
CA GLU A 23 15.93 -9.36 16.34
C GLU A 23 15.62 -8.50 15.11
N GLY A 24 16.23 -8.85 13.97
CA GLY A 24 16.06 -8.12 12.72
C GLY A 24 14.59 -7.91 12.38
N PHE A 25 14.29 -6.95 11.49
CA PHE A 25 12.92 -6.53 11.16
C PHE A 25 11.96 -7.72 10.94
N ASN A 26 10.93 -7.81 11.79
CA ASN A 26 9.88 -8.82 11.69
C ASN A 26 8.70 -8.26 10.88
N ALA A 27 8.67 -8.61 9.60
CA ALA A 27 7.66 -8.14 8.65
C ALA A 27 6.23 -8.59 9.04
N GLU A 28 6.05 -9.85 9.43
CA GLU A 28 4.73 -10.39 9.79
C GLU A 28 4.14 -9.66 11.01
N ALA A 29 4.93 -9.51 12.09
CA ALA A 29 4.50 -8.77 13.27
C ALA A 29 4.20 -7.31 12.96
N PHE A 30 5.02 -6.67 12.11
CA PHE A 30 4.79 -5.29 11.67
C PHE A 30 3.47 -5.15 10.92
N GLY A 31 3.17 -6.06 9.98
CA GLY A 31 1.92 -6.08 9.22
C GLY A 31 0.70 -6.13 10.15
N ALA A 32 0.64 -7.17 10.98
CA ALA A 32 -0.46 -7.38 11.93
C ALA A 32 -0.64 -6.24 12.93
N GLU A 33 0.44 -5.62 13.41
CA GLU A 33 0.37 -4.52 14.37
C GLU A 33 -0.06 -3.20 13.73
N ARG A 34 0.48 -2.87 12.56
CA ARG A 34 0.30 -1.54 11.94
C ARG A 34 -0.95 -1.45 11.08
N PHE A 35 -1.39 -2.56 10.47
CA PHE A 35 -2.47 -2.53 9.48
C PHE A 35 -3.80 -1.98 10.02
N PRO A 36 -4.28 -2.32 11.24
CA PRO A 36 -5.54 -1.76 11.74
C PRO A 36 -5.54 -0.24 11.85
N GLY A 37 -4.41 0.36 12.28
CA GLY A 37 -4.28 1.82 12.34
C GLY A 37 -4.21 2.47 10.95
N ILE A 38 -3.66 1.77 9.97
CA ILE A 38 -3.63 2.22 8.57
C ILE A 38 -5.02 2.20 7.96
N GLN A 39 -5.81 1.15 8.23
CA GLN A 39 -7.20 1.07 7.81
C GLN A 39 -8.02 2.27 8.31
N GLU A 40 -7.92 2.55 9.62
CA GLU A 40 -8.59 3.70 10.24
C GLU A 40 -8.14 5.02 9.60
N ALA A 41 -6.83 5.23 9.46
CA ALA A 41 -6.29 6.45 8.89
C ALA A 41 -6.67 6.65 7.40
N ILE A 42 -6.72 5.58 6.61
CA ILE A 42 -7.19 5.63 5.22
C ILE A 42 -8.67 5.98 5.19
N ALA A 43 -9.49 5.37 6.04
CA ALA A 43 -10.93 5.65 6.11
C ALA A 43 -11.22 7.10 6.53
N GLU A 44 -10.45 7.65 7.47
CA GLU A 44 -10.59 9.05 7.92
C GLU A 44 -10.19 10.06 6.83
N LYS A 45 -9.20 9.72 6.00
CA LYS A 45 -8.69 10.58 4.92
C LYS A 45 -9.39 10.37 3.58
N ALA A 46 -10.18 9.31 3.44
CA ALA A 46 -10.77 8.93 2.17
C ALA A 46 -11.72 10.01 1.66
N VAL A 47 -11.46 10.47 0.44
CA VAL A 47 -12.35 11.38 -0.29
C VAL A 47 -13.30 10.54 -1.14
N ASP A 48 -14.53 11.01 -1.33
CA ASP A 48 -15.45 10.39 -2.29
C ASP A 48 -14.83 10.44 -3.71
N ALA A 49 -14.95 9.35 -4.47
CA ALA A 49 -14.33 9.25 -5.79
C ALA A 49 -14.80 10.33 -6.77
N ASP A 50 -16.08 10.74 -6.74
CA ASP A 50 -16.60 11.79 -7.64
C ASP A 50 -15.99 13.15 -7.28
N GLU A 51 -15.97 13.48 -5.99
CA GLU A 51 -15.32 14.70 -5.50
C GLU A 51 -13.84 14.74 -5.86
N LEU A 52 -13.13 13.62 -5.65
CA LEU A 52 -11.71 13.52 -5.96
C LEU A 52 -11.43 13.61 -7.47
N ALA A 53 -12.25 12.98 -8.30
CA ALA A 53 -12.12 13.04 -9.76
C ALA A 53 -12.34 14.48 -10.27
N GLN A 54 -13.33 15.19 -9.73
CA GLN A 54 -13.58 16.59 -10.06
C GLN A 54 -12.42 17.50 -9.63
N ALA A 55 -11.86 17.28 -8.44
CA ALA A 55 -10.71 18.04 -7.96
C ALA A 55 -9.47 17.83 -8.85
N ILE A 56 -9.14 16.57 -9.18
CA ILE A 56 -8.01 16.25 -10.05
C ILE A 56 -8.20 16.83 -11.46
N ALA A 57 -9.40 16.73 -12.04
CA ALA A 57 -9.69 17.27 -13.36
C ALA A 57 -9.65 18.81 -13.41
N ALA A 58 -9.98 19.47 -12.30
CA ALA A 58 -9.93 20.93 -12.20
C ALA A 58 -8.49 21.44 -12.06
N ASP A 59 -7.71 20.85 -11.16
CA ASP A 59 -6.31 21.18 -10.91
C ASP A 59 -5.63 20.04 -10.14
N ALA A 60 -4.90 19.18 -10.86
CA ALA A 60 -4.21 18.03 -10.27
C ALA A 60 -3.15 18.42 -9.24
N GLU A 61 -2.47 19.56 -9.42
CA GLU A 61 -1.43 20.02 -8.50
C GLU A 61 -2.05 20.46 -7.16
N ALA A 62 -3.17 21.20 -7.23
CA ALA A 62 -3.93 21.59 -6.05
C ALA A 62 -4.56 20.37 -5.35
N ALA A 63 -5.10 19.41 -6.11
CA ALA A 63 -5.66 18.18 -5.54
C ALA A 63 -4.59 17.35 -4.81
N VAL A 64 -3.37 17.28 -5.35
CA VAL A 64 -2.23 16.64 -4.68
C VAL A 64 -1.87 17.36 -3.37
N GLU A 65 -1.84 18.69 -3.35
CA GLU A 65 -1.55 19.47 -2.14
C GLU A 65 -2.63 19.29 -1.06
N GLU A 66 -3.90 19.18 -1.47
CA GLU A 66 -5.03 19.11 -0.56
C GLU A 66 -5.30 17.69 -0.02
N TYR A 67 -5.28 16.68 -0.88
CA TYR A 67 -5.80 15.34 -0.54
C TYR A 67 -4.74 14.24 -0.49
N ALA A 68 -3.57 14.43 -1.10
CA ALA A 68 -2.57 13.37 -1.19
C ALA A 68 -1.54 13.42 -0.07
N VAL A 69 -1.02 12.24 0.28
CA VAL A 69 0.20 12.12 1.06
C VAL A 69 1.40 11.99 0.13
N PRO A 70 2.45 12.81 0.29
CA PRO A 70 3.65 12.69 -0.53
C PRO A 70 4.44 11.42 -0.18
N SER A 71 4.74 10.61 -1.18
CA SER A 71 5.65 9.46 -1.07
C SER A 71 6.74 9.51 -2.14
N SER A 72 7.83 8.80 -1.89
CA SER A 72 8.89 8.53 -2.87
C SER A 72 8.39 7.87 -4.16
N GLY A 73 7.25 7.16 -4.12
CA GLY A 73 6.61 6.54 -5.28
C GLY A 73 5.69 7.46 -6.08
N GLY A 74 5.37 8.64 -5.53
CA GLY A 74 4.34 9.56 -6.04
C GLY A 74 3.36 9.98 -4.94
N PRO A 75 2.43 10.91 -5.23
CA PRO A 75 1.38 11.29 -4.31
C PRO A 75 0.36 10.14 -4.16
N VAL A 76 0.05 9.78 -2.92
CA VAL A 76 -0.89 8.71 -2.57
C VAL A 76 -2.17 9.31 -2.05
N PHE A 77 -3.28 8.99 -2.71
CA PHE A 77 -4.62 9.41 -2.33
C PHE A 77 -5.32 8.29 -1.57
N SER A 78 -6.16 8.67 -0.60
CA SER A 78 -7.16 7.79 0.00
C SER A 78 -8.51 8.09 -0.63
N VAL A 79 -9.24 7.06 -1.06
CA VAL A 79 -10.50 7.20 -1.80
C VAL A 79 -11.53 6.19 -1.33
N THR A 80 -12.80 6.59 -1.38
CA THR A 80 -13.94 5.69 -1.14
C THR A 80 -14.93 5.76 -2.29
N PHE A 81 -15.52 4.62 -2.65
CA PHE A 81 -16.57 4.53 -3.67
C PHE A 81 -17.40 3.27 -3.52
N THR A 82 -18.61 3.32 -4.08
CA THR A 82 -19.43 2.15 -4.35
C THR A 82 -19.60 2.00 -5.86
N GLY A 83 -19.47 0.80 -6.38
CA GLY A 83 -19.59 0.56 -7.82
C GLY A 83 -19.89 -0.88 -8.19
N THR A 84 -20.16 -1.11 -9.47
CA THR A 84 -20.39 -2.44 -10.02
C THR A 84 -19.10 -2.99 -10.60
N VAL A 85 -18.71 -4.19 -10.18
CA VAL A 85 -17.50 -4.85 -10.67
C VAL A 85 -17.69 -5.29 -12.12
N GLY A 86 -16.78 -4.89 -12.99
CA GLY A 86 -16.71 -5.24 -14.39
C GLY A 86 -15.78 -6.43 -14.67
N GLU A 87 -15.11 -6.39 -15.81
CA GLU A 87 -14.16 -7.44 -16.21
C GLU A 87 -12.94 -7.47 -15.28
N GLY A 88 -12.53 -8.68 -14.91
CA GLY A 88 -11.33 -8.92 -14.13
C GLY A 88 -10.24 -9.67 -14.89
N GLN A 89 -8.98 -9.29 -14.67
CA GLN A 89 -7.84 -10.09 -15.09
C GLN A 89 -6.77 -10.13 -14.01
N SER A 90 -6.32 -11.34 -13.68
CA SER A 90 -5.21 -11.58 -12.73
C SER A 90 -5.41 -10.94 -11.36
N GLY A 91 -6.65 -10.85 -10.89
CA GLY A 91 -6.94 -10.25 -9.58
C GLY A 91 -7.05 -8.73 -9.58
N ILE A 92 -7.22 -8.13 -10.74
CA ILE A 92 -7.49 -6.71 -10.89
C ILE A 92 -8.81 -6.59 -11.62
N TYR A 93 -9.78 -5.91 -11.01
CA TYR A 93 -11.10 -5.74 -11.56
C TYR A 93 -11.38 -4.28 -11.85
N ASP A 94 -11.97 -4.02 -13.01
CA ASP A 94 -12.57 -2.72 -13.30
C ASP A 94 -13.80 -2.52 -12.40
N VAL A 95 -14.04 -1.30 -11.94
CA VAL A 95 -15.23 -0.96 -11.15
C VAL A 95 -15.91 0.24 -11.77
N ALA A 96 -17.15 0.05 -12.23
CA ALA A 96 -18.00 1.13 -12.70
C ALA A 96 -18.58 1.87 -11.49
N VAL A 97 -18.12 3.09 -11.27
CA VAL A 97 -18.58 3.97 -10.18
C VAL A 97 -19.45 5.07 -10.77
N ASP A 98 -20.67 5.20 -10.26
CA ASP A 98 -21.60 6.23 -10.71
C ASP A 98 -21.05 7.64 -10.41
N GLY A 99 -21.20 8.57 -11.36
CA GLY A 99 -20.76 9.96 -11.21
C GLY A 99 -19.35 10.23 -11.76
N LEU A 100 -18.53 9.20 -11.99
CA LEU A 100 -17.20 9.39 -12.58
C LEU A 100 -17.26 9.65 -14.09
N PRO A 101 -16.27 10.37 -14.65
CA PRO A 101 -16.11 10.51 -16.10
C PRO A 101 -15.99 9.16 -16.80
N ASP A 102 -16.61 9.01 -17.97
CA ASP A 102 -16.60 7.76 -18.76
C ASP A 102 -15.18 7.32 -19.18
N ASP A 103 -14.23 8.26 -19.23
CA ASP A 103 -12.83 8.02 -19.59
C ASP A 103 -11.90 7.78 -18.39
N LEU A 104 -12.42 7.85 -17.16
CA LEU A 104 -11.69 7.50 -15.94
C LEU A 104 -11.82 6.00 -15.64
N LEU A 105 -10.70 5.28 -15.74
CA LEU A 105 -10.63 3.86 -15.42
C LEU A 105 -10.32 3.64 -13.93
N VAL A 106 -11.30 3.19 -13.15
CA VAL A 106 -11.10 2.76 -11.76
C VAL A 106 -10.94 1.26 -11.68
N ARG A 107 -9.85 0.80 -11.04
CA ARG A 107 -9.55 -0.62 -10.84
C ARG A 107 -9.21 -0.91 -9.39
N VAL A 108 -9.50 -2.12 -8.94
CA VAL A 108 -9.21 -2.59 -7.57
C VAL A 108 -8.35 -3.85 -7.62
N GLN A 109 -7.28 -3.88 -6.81
CA GLN A 109 -6.45 -5.06 -6.62
C GLN A 109 -7.08 -6.01 -5.58
N THR A 110 -7.44 -7.22 -5.99
CA THR A 110 -8.03 -8.27 -5.14
C THR A 110 -7.16 -9.54 -5.06
N GLY A 111 -5.94 -9.52 -5.59
CA GLY A 111 -4.97 -10.62 -5.48
C GLY A 111 -5.16 -11.75 -6.50
N PRO A 112 -4.20 -12.69 -6.64
CA PRO A 112 -3.32 -13.19 -5.58
C PRO A 112 -2.07 -12.35 -5.30
N ALA A 113 -1.62 -11.56 -6.27
CA ALA A 113 -0.51 -10.63 -6.12
C ALA A 113 -1.05 -9.21 -5.90
N ILE A 114 -0.61 -8.57 -4.82
CA ILE A 114 -0.85 -7.15 -4.55
C ILE A 114 0.49 -6.47 -4.67
N ASN A 115 0.58 -5.46 -5.54
CA ASN A 115 1.81 -4.73 -5.78
C ASN A 115 1.67 -3.31 -5.27
N GLY A 116 2.82 -2.68 -5.00
CA GLY A 116 2.91 -1.29 -4.61
C GLY A 116 3.05 -1.08 -3.11
N THR A 117 3.12 0.19 -2.73
CA THR A 117 3.40 0.65 -1.37
C THR A 117 2.29 1.55 -0.83
N GLU A 118 1.14 1.58 -1.50
CA GLU A 118 0.03 2.49 -1.25
C GLU A 118 -0.39 2.45 0.22
N LEU A 119 -0.60 1.26 0.80
CA LEU A 119 -1.03 1.13 2.19
C LEU A 119 0.01 1.66 3.20
N ARG A 120 1.31 1.42 2.94
CA ARG A 120 2.39 1.95 3.78
C ARG A 120 2.43 3.48 3.71
N ASP A 121 2.21 4.01 2.52
CA ASP A 121 2.46 5.41 2.19
C ASP A 121 1.24 6.31 2.41
N ALA A 122 0.02 5.77 2.42
CA ALA A 122 -1.23 6.51 2.48
C ALA A 122 -1.40 7.34 3.76
N THR A 123 -0.72 6.98 4.86
CA THR A 123 -0.82 7.73 6.11
C THR A 123 0.27 8.79 6.25
N GLY A 124 1.46 8.54 5.68
CA GLY A 124 2.66 9.35 5.88
C GLY A 124 3.39 9.07 7.20
N ASP A 125 2.88 8.14 8.00
CA ASP A 125 3.41 7.84 9.34
C ASP A 125 4.55 6.82 9.33
N ILE A 126 4.65 6.01 8.27
CA ILE A 126 5.70 5.00 8.13
C ILE A 126 6.79 5.58 7.26
N VAL A 127 7.88 6.01 7.89
CA VAL A 127 8.99 6.68 7.21
C VAL A 127 10.25 5.83 7.19
N PHE A 128 11.09 6.03 6.17
CA PHE A 128 12.34 5.28 6.03
C PHE A 128 13.23 5.32 7.28
N GLY A 129 13.18 6.39 8.08
CA GLY A 129 13.95 6.53 9.31
C GLY A 129 13.62 5.52 10.42
N GLU A 130 12.51 4.80 10.31
CA GLU A 130 12.15 3.67 11.21
C GLU A 130 12.87 2.36 10.83
N PHE A 131 13.56 2.32 9.67
CA PHE A 131 14.14 1.10 9.10
C PHE A 131 15.65 1.25 8.88
N THR A 132 16.39 0.14 8.93
CA THR A 132 17.85 0.19 8.81
C THR A 132 18.31 0.25 7.35
N ASN A 133 17.48 -0.22 6.42
CA ASN A 133 17.83 -0.31 5.01
C ASN A 133 16.59 -0.36 4.10
N GLN A 134 16.83 -0.23 2.79
CA GLN A 134 15.76 -0.21 1.79
C GLN A 134 14.98 -1.52 1.71
N ILE A 135 15.61 -2.67 1.99
CA ILE A 135 14.95 -3.98 1.94
C ILE A 135 13.91 -4.08 3.06
N GLU A 136 14.25 -3.68 4.28
CA GLU A 136 13.29 -3.64 5.39
C GLU A 136 12.11 -2.71 5.11
N PHE A 137 12.37 -1.52 4.57
CA PHE A 137 11.31 -0.58 4.24
C PHE A 137 10.37 -1.09 3.14
N GLN A 138 10.88 -1.86 2.18
CA GLN A 138 10.04 -2.54 1.17
C GLN A 138 9.30 -3.74 1.76
N ASN A 139 9.95 -4.52 2.62
CA ASN A 139 9.30 -5.64 3.32
C ASN A 139 8.16 -5.15 4.23
N ALA A 140 8.26 -3.94 4.79
CA ALA A 140 7.18 -3.32 5.54
C ALA A 140 5.94 -3.05 4.68
N ALA A 141 6.12 -2.58 3.43
CA ALA A 141 5.01 -2.43 2.50
C ALA A 141 4.41 -3.78 2.08
N ALA A 142 5.25 -4.77 1.79
CA ALA A 142 4.81 -6.12 1.46
C ALA A 142 4.00 -6.76 2.61
N ALA A 143 4.46 -6.59 3.85
CA ALA A 143 3.77 -7.08 5.04
C ALA A 143 2.37 -6.49 5.21
N LEU A 144 2.20 -5.20 4.92
CA LEU A 144 0.89 -4.55 4.98
C LEU A 144 -0.05 -5.07 3.87
N ASN A 145 0.49 -5.32 2.67
CA ASN A 145 -0.29 -5.92 1.59
C ASN A 145 -0.69 -7.37 1.94
N ASP A 146 0.19 -8.13 2.58
CA ASP A 146 -0.10 -9.50 3.03
C ASP A 146 -1.14 -9.51 4.15
N GLU A 147 -1.03 -8.61 5.14
CA GLU A 147 -2.03 -8.47 6.20
C GLU A 147 -3.39 -8.03 5.65
N MET A 148 -3.40 -7.11 4.69
CA MET A 148 -4.62 -6.70 3.98
C MET A 148 -5.30 -7.88 3.30
N LYS A 149 -4.54 -8.77 2.64
CA LYS A 149 -5.12 -9.97 2.04
C LYS A 149 -5.85 -10.81 3.08
N VAL A 150 -5.25 -11.01 4.25
CA VAL A 150 -5.84 -11.78 5.35
C VAL A 150 -7.08 -11.10 5.92
N GLN A 151 -7.02 -9.81 6.23
CA GLN A 151 -8.11 -9.14 6.94
C GLN A 151 -9.24 -8.67 6.03
N VAL A 152 -8.95 -8.35 4.77
CA VAL A 152 -9.89 -7.75 3.81
C VAL A 152 -10.32 -8.78 2.77
N LEU A 153 -9.36 -9.40 2.08
CA LEU A 153 -9.66 -10.18 0.87
C LEU A 153 -9.98 -11.66 1.14
N ASP A 154 -9.55 -12.26 2.26
CA ASP A 154 -9.85 -13.68 2.56
C ASP A 154 -11.35 -13.97 2.69
N SER A 155 -12.14 -12.96 3.07
CA SER A 155 -13.60 -13.06 3.15
C SER A 155 -14.31 -12.81 1.81
N VAL A 156 -13.57 -12.37 0.79
CA VAL A 156 -14.08 -11.95 -0.51
C VAL A 156 -13.85 -13.07 -1.51
N ASP A 157 -14.93 -13.62 -2.08
CA ASP A 157 -14.82 -14.54 -3.20
C ASP A 157 -14.53 -13.76 -4.49
N ALA A 158 -13.26 -13.41 -4.70
CA ALA A 158 -12.83 -12.62 -5.86
C ALA A 158 -13.33 -13.20 -7.20
N ALA A 159 -13.45 -14.52 -7.31
CA ALA A 159 -13.90 -15.20 -8.53
C ALA A 159 -15.39 -14.97 -8.85
N SER A 160 -16.20 -14.52 -7.89
CA SER A 160 -17.62 -14.22 -8.08
C SER A 160 -17.96 -12.73 -7.99
N LEU A 161 -16.94 -11.86 -7.96
CA LEU A 161 -17.16 -10.42 -7.88
C LEU A 161 -17.77 -9.82 -9.15
N GLU A 162 -17.49 -10.35 -10.35
CA GLU A 162 -18.00 -9.76 -11.60
C GLU A 162 -19.53 -9.60 -11.59
N GLY A 163 -20.00 -8.38 -11.84
CA GLY A 163 -21.42 -8.01 -11.79
C GLY A 163 -21.99 -7.73 -10.40
N SER A 164 -21.22 -7.95 -9.32
CA SER A 164 -21.61 -7.58 -7.96
C SER A 164 -21.40 -6.09 -7.69
N THR A 165 -22.12 -5.55 -6.71
CA THR A 165 -21.85 -4.21 -6.18
C THR A 165 -20.85 -4.34 -5.04
N VAL A 166 -19.80 -3.51 -5.08
CA VAL A 166 -18.80 -3.43 -4.01
C VAL A 166 -18.71 -2.02 -3.46
N THR A 167 -18.46 -1.90 -2.17
CA THR A 167 -18.00 -0.67 -1.54
C THR A 167 -16.54 -0.83 -1.16
N VAL A 168 -15.71 0.09 -1.62
CA VAL A 168 -14.25 0.04 -1.46
C VAL A 168 -13.78 1.32 -0.83
N THR A 169 -12.96 1.20 0.20
CA THR A 169 -12.16 2.29 0.74
C THR A 169 -10.71 1.85 0.67
N GLY A 170 -9.84 2.65 0.07
CA GLY A 170 -8.47 2.23 -0.19
C GLY A 170 -7.57 3.39 -0.59
N ALA A 171 -6.38 3.03 -1.05
CA ALA A 171 -5.37 4.00 -1.46
C ALA A 171 -4.85 3.70 -2.86
N PHE A 172 -4.46 4.76 -3.58
CA PHE A 172 -3.78 4.64 -4.87
C PHE A 172 -2.73 5.73 -5.06
N THR A 173 -1.67 5.39 -5.80
CA THR A 173 -0.68 6.36 -6.26
C THR A 173 -1.17 6.98 -7.58
N LEU A 174 -1.22 8.32 -7.67
CA LEU A 174 -1.62 8.99 -8.92
C LEU A 174 -0.47 8.96 -9.93
N ILE A 175 -0.45 7.92 -10.77
CA ILE A 175 0.50 7.75 -11.87
C ILE A 175 -0.07 8.33 -13.18
N ASN A 176 -1.38 8.21 -13.37
CA ASN A 176 -2.13 8.68 -14.52
C ASN A 176 -3.48 9.21 -14.05
N GLU A 177 -3.82 10.44 -14.42
CA GLU A 177 -5.09 11.09 -14.06
C GLU A 177 -6.32 10.33 -14.59
N ALA A 178 -6.19 9.61 -15.71
CA ALA A 178 -7.26 8.84 -16.33
C ALA A 178 -7.35 7.37 -15.85
N ALA A 179 -6.49 6.93 -14.92
CA ALA A 179 -6.51 5.55 -14.46
C ALA A 179 -6.03 5.39 -13.01
N TRP A 180 -6.93 4.90 -12.16
CA TRP A 180 -6.64 4.61 -10.76
C TRP A 180 -6.53 3.10 -10.54
N LEU A 181 -5.50 2.69 -9.80
CA LEU A 181 -5.34 1.32 -9.32
C LEU A 181 -5.35 1.33 -7.80
N VAL A 182 -6.49 0.98 -7.23
CA VAL A 182 -6.78 1.09 -5.80
C VAL A 182 -6.39 -0.21 -5.11
N THR A 183 -5.59 -0.08 -4.06
CA THR A 183 -5.30 -1.14 -3.10
C THR A 183 -6.30 -0.99 -1.94
N PRO A 184 -7.22 -1.95 -1.73
CA PRO A 184 -8.29 -1.78 -0.76
C PRO A 184 -7.75 -1.87 0.68
N ALA A 185 -8.15 -0.93 1.54
CA ALA A 185 -8.03 -1.06 2.99
C ALA A 185 -9.31 -1.66 3.59
N HIS A 186 -10.44 -1.46 2.94
CA HIS A 186 -11.73 -2.10 3.21
C HIS A 186 -12.40 -2.47 1.89
N LEU A 187 -13.08 -3.61 1.88
CA LEU A 187 -13.89 -4.06 0.76
C LEU A 187 -15.10 -4.81 1.30
N GLU A 188 -16.29 -4.37 0.91
CA GLU A 188 -17.55 -5.04 1.18
C GLU A 188 -18.22 -5.40 -0.16
N ALA A 189 -18.54 -6.68 -0.37
CA ALA A 189 -19.32 -7.15 -1.51
C ALA A 189 -20.79 -7.33 -1.10
N GLY A 190 -21.70 -6.80 -1.93
CA GLY A 190 -23.15 -6.84 -1.73
C GLY A 190 -23.85 -8.10 -2.23
#